data_AF-A0A1Q9DDT7-F1
#
_entry.id   AF-A0A1Q9DDT7-F1
#
_cell.length_a   1.000
_cell.length_b   1.000
_cell.length_c   1.000
_cell.angle_alpha   90.00
_cell.angle_beta   90.00
_cell.angle_gamma   90.00
#
_symmetry.space_group_name_H-M   'P 1'
#
loop_
_entity.id
_entity.type
_entity.pdbx_description
1 polymer ?
#
loop_
_entity_poly.entity_id
_entity_poly.type
_entity_poly.pdbx_seq_one_letter_code
_entity_poly.pdbx_strand_id
1 'polypeptide(L)'
;MPRENARRKAGPGQQASRQGLGAKRLAQYSQRIEDLLRSLFGLLKAMPAESREKSLRQLFSQPQRLALERFVQRGGAADLAATVSHPANRGHKPSATQAPKKSGGTRRGGASRTLPNEKARDATDRLSRSLGLVQNLQRNGCYYRAQMQIGYLRLVSRSWRSPAPAEPVRQCLQALRELLSQDLHKLPDEFAQTFAEALPRVLAEHGLTCAGAGLRLYISFKPKCSSEPILSRPYDLAKEMELHRGLAAFAALGAAKSSLGRSASWSRFRDVFAEAITEAKGTKKQLKRNIAIVDAAEHKSQAQERRRQIVCERMLHKEQARKQRQLERQRAKRQPEFTRPERAVRRLLRRWATLDAARCRMMERIASKAGATMRRDRTRDSSPEAA
;
A
#
# COMPACT_ATOMS: atom_id res chain seq x y z
N MET A 1 33.04 47.69 52.47
CA MET A 1 31.82 46.88 52.61
C MET A 1 32.16 45.43 52.30
N PRO A 2 31.82 44.47 53.18
CA PRO A 2 32.49 43.18 53.29
C PRO A 2 31.85 42.07 52.43
N ARG A 3 32.67 41.05 52.16
CA ARG A 3 32.34 39.80 51.46
C ARG A 3 31.41 38.92 52.33
N GLU A 4 30.22 38.62 51.84
CA GLU A 4 29.37 37.59 52.43
C GLU A 4 29.45 36.27 51.65
N ASN A 5 30.15 35.31 52.26
CA ASN A 5 30.27 33.93 51.83
C ASN A 5 28.95 33.18 52.10
N ALA A 6 28.17 32.93 51.05
CA ALA A 6 27.05 31.99 51.10
C ALA A 6 27.56 30.53 51.10
N ARG A 7 28.09 30.06 52.24
CA ARG A 7 28.27 28.64 52.53
C ARG A 7 26.89 27.99 52.72
N ARG A 8 26.28 27.50 51.63
CA ARG A 8 25.12 26.61 51.70
C ARG A 8 25.51 25.32 52.43
N LYS A 9 25.03 25.15 53.67
CA LYS A 9 25.01 23.87 54.38
C LYS A 9 24.16 22.89 53.56
N ALA A 10 24.80 21.94 52.89
CA ALA A 10 24.11 20.80 52.31
C ALA A 10 23.54 19.96 53.47
N GLY A 11 22.21 19.89 53.57
CA GLY A 11 21.54 19.10 54.59
C GLY A 11 21.87 17.60 54.50
N PRO A 12 21.74 16.85 55.60
CA PRO A 12 22.09 15.42 55.68
C PRO A 12 21.35 14.54 54.65
N GLY A 13 20.20 14.98 54.13
CA GLY A 13 19.44 14.26 53.10
C GLY A 13 20.08 14.20 51.69
N GLN A 14 21.01 15.10 51.34
CA GLN A 14 21.68 15.08 50.01
C GLN A 14 22.97 14.23 49.99
N GLN A 15 23.50 13.83 51.15
CA GLN A 15 24.64 12.92 51.22
C GLN A 15 24.23 11.46 51.07
N ALA A 16 23.07 11.06 51.61
CA ALA A 16 22.51 9.71 51.47
C ALA A 16 22.19 9.35 49.99
N SER A 17 21.67 10.30 49.20
CA SER A 17 21.35 10.07 47.79
C SER A 17 22.60 9.89 46.90
N ARG A 18 23.72 10.53 47.23
CA ARG A 18 25.00 10.36 46.51
C ARG A 18 25.73 9.07 46.88
N GLN A 19 25.59 8.59 48.12
CA GLN A 19 26.14 7.29 48.53
C GLN A 19 25.40 6.12 47.85
N GLY A 20 24.06 6.19 47.75
CA GLY A 20 23.25 5.19 47.04
C GLY A 20 23.54 5.08 45.54
N LEU A 21 23.86 6.19 44.86
CA LEU A 21 24.27 6.19 43.44
C LEU A 21 25.64 5.56 43.22
N GLY A 22 26.53 5.63 44.21
CA GLY A 22 27.84 4.98 44.17
C GLY A 22 27.75 3.46 44.19
N ALA A 23 26.98 2.92 45.13
CA ALA A 23 26.74 1.48 45.26
C ALA A 23 26.02 0.89 44.03
N LYS A 24 24.99 1.58 43.50
CA LYS A 24 24.27 1.13 42.29
C LYS A 24 25.16 1.06 41.06
N ARG A 25 26.05 2.03 40.86
CA ARG A 25 27.03 2.01 39.75
C ARG A 25 28.09 0.94 39.94
N LEU A 26 28.55 0.70 41.17
CA LEU A 26 29.48 -0.39 41.48
C LEU A 26 28.86 -1.76 41.14
N ALA A 27 27.59 -1.98 41.52
CA ALA A 27 26.85 -3.18 41.15
C ALA A 27 26.69 -3.34 39.62
N GLN A 28 26.41 -2.25 38.90
CA GLN A 28 26.35 -2.27 37.43
C GLN A 28 27.70 -2.60 36.78
N TYR A 29 28.82 -2.11 37.33
CA TYR A 29 30.15 -2.48 36.85
C TYR A 29 30.46 -3.96 37.12
N SER A 30 30.15 -4.46 38.30
CA SER A 30 30.30 -5.88 38.63
C SER A 30 29.49 -6.78 37.70
N GLN A 31 28.20 -6.46 37.46
CA GLN A 31 27.35 -7.21 36.53
C GLN A 31 27.92 -7.22 35.11
N ARG A 32 28.39 -6.06 34.62
CA ARG A 32 28.98 -5.96 33.26
C ARG A 32 30.31 -6.72 33.15
N ILE A 33 31.08 -6.81 34.24
CA ILE A 33 32.30 -7.62 34.29
C ILE A 33 31.93 -9.11 34.25
N GLU A 34 30.90 -9.54 34.96
CA GLU A 34 30.39 -10.92 34.91
C GLU A 34 29.89 -11.31 33.50
N ASP A 35 29.15 -10.43 32.82
CA ASP A 35 28.69 -10.65 31.44
C ASP A 35 29.87 -10.78 30.45
N LEU A 36 30.93 -10.00 30.66
CA LEU A 36 32.16 -10.11 29.88
C LEU A 36 32.92 -11.40 30.19
N LEU A 37 32.98 -11.84 31.45
CA LEU A 37 33.58 -13.11 31.85
C LEU A 37 32.83 -14.29 31.21
N ARG A 38 31.49 -14.27 31.19
CA ARG A 38 30.66 -15.28 30.52
C ARG A 38 30.93 -15.33 29.01
N SER A 39 31.03 -14.16 28.37
CA SER A 39 31.32 -14.04 26.93
C SER A 39 32.75 -14.52 26.59
N LEU A 40 33.74 -14.15 27.40
CA LEU A 40 35.13 -14.60 27.27
C LEU A 40 35.25 -16.11 27.46
N PHE A 41 34.58 -16.67 28.47
CA PHE A 41 34.56 -18.10 28.72
C PHE A 41 33.93 -18.87 27.56
N GLY A 42 32.79 -18.42 27.03
CA GLY A 42 32.14 -19.03 25.86
C GLY A 42 33.02 -19.04 24.62
N LEU A 43 33.73 -17.93 24.36
CA LEU A 43 34.68 -17.84 23.24
C LEU A 43 35.89 -18.75 23.43
N LEU A 44 36.49 -18.78 24.63
CA LEU A 44 37.62 -19.66 24.93
C LEU A 44 37.24 -21.14 24.83
N LYS A 45 36.03 -21.53 25.27
CA LYS A 45 35.50 -22.89 25.15
C LYS A 45 35.35 -23.30 23.68
N ALA A 46 34.93 -22.38 22.81
CA ALA A 46 34.77 -22.62 21.38
C ALA A 46 36.10 -22.68 20.60
N MET A 47 37.22 -22.30 21.21
CA MET A 47 38.55 -22.39 20.58
C MET A 47 39.18 -23.79 20.74
N PRO A 48 39.99 -24.25 19.76
CA PRO A 48 40.84 -25.42 19.90
C PRO A 48 41.77 -25.31 21.12
N ALA A 49 42.11 -26.45 21.73
CA ALA A 49 42.87 -26.50 22.99
C ALA A 49 44.20 -25.72 22.91
N GLU A 50 44.96 -25.91 21.83
CA GLU A 50 46.26 -25.24 21.62
C GLU A 50 46.11 -23.72 21.50
N SER A 51 45.09 -23.25 20.76
CA SER A 51 44.83 -21.81 20.58
C SER A 51 44.30 -21.16 21.86
N ARG A 52 43.53 -21.91 22.66
CA ARG A 52 43.03 -21.48 23.96
C ARG A 52 44.18 -21.30 24.95
N GLU A 53 45.07 -22.28 25.03
CA GLU A 53 46.23 -22.23 25.90
C GLU A 53 47.18 -21.08 25.54
N LYS A 54 47.48 -20.92 24.24
CA LYS A 54 48.26 -19.79 23.74
C LYS A 54 47.62 -18.45 24.10
N SER A 55 46.29 -18.33 23.93
CA SER A 55 45.56 -17.10 24.28
C SER A 55 45.60 -16.81 25.78
N LEU A 56 45.41 -17.81 26.63
CA LEU A 56 45.48 -17.66 28.09
C LEU A 56 46.88 -17.25 28.57
N ARG A 57 47.93 -17.81 27.96
CA ARG A 57 49.32 -17.45 28.30
C ARG A 57 49.71 -16.06 27.79
N GLN A 58 49.29 -15.69 26.58
CA GLN A 58 49.79 -14.47 25.91
C GLN A 58 48.92 -13.22 26.12
N LEU A 59 47.61 -13.37 26.37
CA LEU A 59 46.68 -12.24 26.38
C LEU A 59 46.16 -11.88 27.76
N PHE A 60 46.14 -12.83 28.70
CA PHE A 60 45.60 -12.64 30.04
C PHE A 60 46.71 -12.38 31.04
N SER A 61 46.54 -11.34 31.87
CA SER A 61 47.39 -11.17 33.05
C SER A 61 47.09 -12.25 34.10
N GLN A 62 48.01 -12.51 35.02
CA GLN A 62 47.80 -13.49 36.09
C GLN A 62 46.55 -13.19 36.96
N PRO A 63 46.26 -11.94 37.35
CA PRO A 63 44.99 -11.62 38.04
C PRO A 63 43.74 -11.93 37.22
N GLN A 64 43.79 -11.72 35.90
CA GLN A 64 42.66 -12.01 35.00
C GLN A 64 42.44 -13.52 34.83
N ARG A 65 43.52 -14.31 34.78
CA ARG A 65 43.44 -15.77 34.76
C ARG A 65 42.76 -16.29 36.04
N LEU A 66 43.23 -15.85 37.20
CA LEU A 66 42.65 -16.22 38.50
C LEU A 66 41.19 -15.78 38.63
N ALA A 67 40.82 -14.61 38.12
CA ALA A 67 39.43 -14.14 38.14
C ALA A 67 38.52 -14.97 37.23
N LEU A 68 39.01 -15.38 36.05
CA LEU A 68 38.29 -16.28 35.14
C LEU A 68 38.15 -17.68 35.75
N GLU A 69 39.20 -18.22 36.38
CA GLU A 69 39.18 -19.50 37.09
C GLU A 69 38.18 -19.49 38.25
N ARG A 70 38.19 -18.42 39.07
CA ARG A 70 37.21 -18.24 40.14
C ARG A 70 35.78 -18.12 39.61
N PHE A 71 35.58 -17.48 38.46
CA PHE A 71 34.26 -17.40 37.81
C PHE A 71 33.77 -18.78 37.36
N VAL A 72 34.67 -19.61 36.81
CA VAL A 72 34.37 -21.00 36.45
C VAL A 72 34.06 -21.85 37.68
N GLN A 73 34.88 -21.73 38.73
CA GLN A 73 34.71 -22.47 40.00
C GLN A 73 33.44 -22.07 40.78
N ARG A 74 33.01 -20.80 40.73
CA ARG A 74 31.81 -20.29 41.41
C ARG A 74 30.48 -20.71 40.75
N GLY A 75 30.49 -21.65 39.81
CA GLY A 75 29.27 -22.13 39.17
C GLY A 75 28.69 -21.17 38.13
N GLY A 76 29.52 -20.32 37.50
CA GLY A 76 29.14 -19.53 36.32
C GLY A 76 28.68 -20.36 35.10
N ALA A 77 28.73 -21.68 35.24
CA ALA A 77 28.09 -22.69 34.40
C ALA A 77 27.46 -23.78 35.29
N ALA A 78 26.30 -23.50 35.88
CA ALA A 78 25.47 -24.51 36.55
C ALA A 78 24.80 -25.50 35.56
N ASP A 79 25.50 -25.84 34.47
CA ASP A 79 24.98 -26.70 33.40
C ASP A 79 26.11 -27.55 32.76
N LEU A 80 27.08 -27.98 33.58
CA LEU A 80 28.32 -28.61 33.10
C LEU A 80 28.93 -29.63 34.07
N ALA A 81 28.10 -30.31 34.88
CA ALA A 81 28.52 -31.54 35.59
C ALA A 81 28.24 -32.83 34.77
N ALA A 82 27.81 -32.70 33.52
CA ALA A 82 27.55 -33.84 32.63
C ALA A 82 28.15 -33.56 31.24
N THR A 83 29.46 -33.77 31.07
CA THR A 83 30.05 -33.92 29.73
C THR A 83 31.41 -34.61 29.79
N VAL A 84 31.45 -35.78 30.42
CA VAL A 84 32.35 -36.88 30.05
C VAL A 84 31.48 -38.11 29.82
N SER A 85 30.67 -38.07 28.75
CA SER A 85 30.14 -39.23 28.04
C SER A 85 29.31 -38.77 26.83
N HIS A 86 29.81 -39.18 25.66
CA HIS A 86 29.26 -39.38 24.31
C HIS A 86 27.79 -39.04 23.88
N PRO A 87 27.53 -39.02 22.54
CA PRO A 87 26.67 -38.05 21.86
C PRO A 87 25.28 -38.59 21.51
N ALA A 88 24.31 -37.70 21.26
CA ALA A 88 23.34 -37.79 20.15
C ALA A 88 22.24 -36.70 20.19
N ASN A 89 21.92 -36.21 18.99
CA ASN A 89 20.62 -35.78 18.47
C ASN A 89 19.83 -34.56 19.00
N ARG A 90 19.59 -33.67 18.02
CA ARG A 90 18.33 -33.01 17.59
C ARG A 90 17.54 -32.12 18.57
N GLY A 91 17.11 -30.98 18.04
CA GLY A 91 15.81 -30.41 18.40
C GLY A 91 15.70 -28.90 18.22
N HIS A 92 14.73 -28.45 17.42
CA HIS A 92 14.43 -27.05 17.11
C HIS A 92 13.73 -26.28 18.25
N LYS A 93 14.04 -24.98 18.35
CA LYS A 93 13.21 -23.73 18.53
C LYS A 93 11.76 -23.84 19.06
N PRO A 94 11.22 -22.83 19.80
CA PRO A 94 10.90 -21.46 19.28
C PRO A 94 11.09 -20.29 20.29
N SER A 95 11.54 -19.09 19.88
CA SER A 95 10.81 -17.89 19.40
C SER A 95 10.18 -16.97 20.48
N ALA A 96 10.21 -15.65 20.17
CA ALA A 96 9.42 -14.50 20.66
C ALA A 96 10.29 -13.50 21.49
N THR A 97 10.26 -12.16 21.36
CA THR A 97 9.41 -11.18 20.64
C THR A 97 10.18 -9.83 20.59
N GLN A 98 9.86 -8.96 19.64
CA GLN A 98 9.58 -7.50 19.77
C GLN A 98 10.12 -6.63 18.63
N ALA A 99 9.20 -5.82 18.09
CA ALA A 99 9.36 -4.69 17.15
C ALA A 99 9.84 -3.43 17.93
N PRO A 100 10.19 -2.25 17.31
CA PRO A 100 9.25 -1.49 16.44
C PRO A 100 9.82 -0.49 15.38
N LYS A 101 8.86 0.08 14.61
CA LYS A 101 8.67 1.48 14.13
C LYS A 101 9.33 2.05 12.84
N LYS A 102 8.41 2.42 11.92
CA LYS A 102 8.13 3.72 11.23
C LYS A 102 9.20 4.47 10.40
N SER A 103 8.88 4.71 9.12
CA SER A 103 8.80 6.03 8.40
C SER A 103 8.51 5.72 6.91
N GLY A 104 7.48 6.22 6.23
CA GLY A 104 7.21 7.62 5.91
C GLY A 104 7.70 7.93 4.47
N GLY A 105 6.81 8.34 3.55
CA GLY A 105 7.25 8.90 2.26
C GLY A 105 6.30 8.73 1.07
N THR A 106 5.62 9.80 0.73
CA THR A 106 4.65 10.01 -0.36
C THR A 106 5.31 10.53 -1.66
N ARG A 107 4.56 10.41 -2.78
CA ARG A 107 4.61 11.17 -4.06
C ARG A 107 5.60 10.77 -5.17
N ARG A 108 5.02 10.47 -6.34
CA ARG A 108 5.22 11.07 -7.69
C ARG A 108 4.23 10.34 -8.63
N GLY A 109 3.29 10.96 -9.35
CA GLY A 109 3.31 12.28 -9.99
C GLY A 109 4.01 12.15 -11.35
N GLY A 110 3.35 11.52 -12.33
CA GLY A 110 3.90 11.25 -13.67
C GLY A 110 2.95 11.81 -14.74
N ALA A 111 3.41 12.88 -15.38
CA ALA A 111 2.69 13.75 -16.29
C ALA A 111 2.17 13.06 -17.55
N SER A 112 0.96 13.47 -17.94
CA SER A 112 0.35 13.24 -19.23
C SER A 112 1.12 14.00 -20.31
N ARG A 113 1.53 13.30 -21.37
CA ARG A 113 2.13 13.88 -22.57
C ARG A 113 1.02 13.99 -23.61
N THR A 114 0.38 15.15 -23.67
CA THR A 114 -0.68 15.47 -24.62
C THR A 114 -0.07 15.78 -26.00
N LEU A 115 -0.63 15.16 -27.05
CA LEU A 115 -0.25 15.37 -28.44
C LEU A 115 -1.09 16.51 -29.04
N PRO A 116 -0.57 17.30 -29.99
CA PRO A 116 -1.23 18.52 -30.51
C PRO A 116 -2.57 18.28 -31.24
N ASN A 117 -2.98 17.03 -31.47
CA ASN A 117 -4.28 16.66 -32.04
C ASN A 117 -5.42 16.57 -31.01
N GLU A 118 -5.13 16.73 -29.72
CA GLU A 118 -6.17 16.69 -28.68
C GLU A 118 -7.04 17.93 -28.63
N LYS A 119 -6.60 19.11 -29.11
CA LYS A 119 -7.43 20.32 -29.07
C LYS A 119 -8.66 20.24 -29.99
N ALA A 120 -8.56 19.58 -31.13
CA ALA A 120 -9.69 19.36 -32.05
C ALA A 120 -10.65 18.27 -31.55
N ARG A 121 -10.11 17.24 -30.87
CA ARG A 121 -10.90 16.24 -30.16
C ARG A 121 -11.58 16.82 -28.93
N ASP A 122 -10.89 17.60 -28.11
CA ASP A 122 -11.42 18.24 -26.90
C ASP A 122 -12.50 19.29 -27.23
N ALA A 123 -12.43 19.97 -28.37
CA ALA A 123 -13.51 20.84 -28.82
C ALA A 123 -14.77 20.04 -29.19
N THR A 124 -14.62 18.89 -29.86
CA THR A 124 -15.73 17.97 -30.16
C THR A 124 -16.21 17.21 -28.91
N ASP A 125 -15.32 16.93 -27.95
CA ASP A 125 -15.61 16.24 -26.68
C ASP A 125 -16.21 17.19 -25.63
N ARG A 126 -16.01 18.51 -25.75
CA ARG A 126 -16.66 19.54 -24.90
C ARG A 126 -18.02 19.97 -25.46
N LEU A 127 -18.20 20.06 -26.78
CA LEU A 127 -19.51 20.35 -27.41
C LEU A 127 -20.46 19.14 -27.36
N SER A 128 -19.95 17.91 -27.43
CA SER A 128 -20.77 16.70 -27.19
C SER A 128 -21.17 16.50 -25.72
N ARG A 129 -20.57 17.28 -24.80
CA ARG A 129 -20.97 17.38 -23.39
C ARG A 129 -21.99 18.50 -23.13
N SER A 130 -22.27 19.39 -24.09
CA SER A 130 -23.42 20.29 -24.05
C SER A 130 -24.69 19.57 -24.53
N LEU A 131 -25.73 19.64 -23.69
CA LEU A 131 -26.96 18.86 -23.76
C LEU A 131 -27.73 19.07 -25.07
N GLY A 132 -27.80 18.02 -25.87
CA GLY A 132 -28.88 17.84 -26.84
C GLY A 132 -28.55 18.14 -28.29
N LEU A 133 -27.56 18.99 -28.63
CA LEU A 133 -27.26 19.36 -30.03
C LEU A 133 -25.83 18.95 -30.41
N VAL A 134 -25.70 18.27 -31.55
CA VAL A 134 -24.42 17.81 -32.08
C VAL A 134 -24.13 18.45 -33.42
N GLN A 135 -22.97 19.10 -33.47
CA GLN A 135 -22.35 19.61 -34.69
C GLN A 135 -21.48 18.52 -35.32
N ASN A 136 -21.80 18.11 -36.55
CA ASN A 136 -20.99 17.21 -37.37
C ASN A 136 -20.37 18.00 -38.52
N LEU A 137 -19.05 18.16 -38.48
CA LEU A 137 -18.28 18.73 -39.58
C LEU A 137 -18.11 17.68 -40.69
N GLN A 138 -18.52 18.01 -41.91
CA GLN A 138 -18.31 17.19 -43.11
C GLN A 138 -17.51 17.99 -44.15
N ARG A 139 -16.94 17.29 -45.15
CA ARG A 139 -16.16 17.93 -46.23
C ARG A 139 -16.93 19.06 -46.95
N ASN A 140 -18.26 18.96 -47.00
CA ASN A 140 -19.13 19.87 -47.75
C ASN A 140 -19.95 20.81 -46.84
N GLY A 141 -19.52 21.00 -45.59
CA GLY A 141 -20.15 21.95 -44.66
C GLY A 141 -20.45 21.36 -43.29
N CYS A 142 -21.26 22.10 -42.54
CA CYS A 142 -21.59 21.76 -41.16
C CYS A 142 -23.04 21.28 -41.06
N TYR A 143 -23.25 20.19 -40.32
CA TYR A 143 -24.58 19.64 -40.06
C TYR A 143 -24.86 19.58 -38.57
N TYR A 144 -26.09 19.92 -38.19
CA TYR A 144 -26.57 19.94 -36.82
C TYR A 144 -27.63 18.86 -36.65
N ARG A 145 -27.60 18.13 -35.53
CA ARG A 145 -28.65 17.18 -35.16
C ARG A 145 -28.91 17.27 -33.67
N ALA A 146 -30.15 17.09 -33.28
CA ALA A 146 -30.50 16.90 -31.89
C ALA A 146 -30.31 15.43 -31.49
N GLN A 147 -29.81 15.17 -30.28
CA GLN A 147 -29.72 13.83 -29.73
C GLN A 147 -29.89 13.81 -28.22
N MET A 148 -30.49 12.75 -27.72
CA MET A 148 -30.60 12.45 -26.29
C MET A 148 -30.05 11.04 -26.06
N GLN A 149 -29.40 10.81 -24.92
CA GLN A 149 -29.01 9.47 -24.51
C GLN A 149 -29.44 9.24 -23.06
N ILE A 150 -30.09 8.10 -22.83
CA ILE A 150 -30.53 7.62 -21.51
C ILE A 150 -30.03 6.17 -21.39
N GLY A 151 -29.00 5.96 -20.56
CA GLY A 151 -28.32 4.66 -20.49
C GLY A 151 -27.72 4.25 -21.85
N TYR A 152 -28.23 3.16 -22.40
CA TYR A 152 -27.84 2.63 -23.72
C TYR A 152 -28.86 2.99 -24.83
N LEU A 153 -29.99 3.60 -24.47
CA LEU A 153 -30.97 4.14 -25.40
C LEU A 153 -30.51 5.52 -25.88
N ARG A 154 -30.54 5.76 -27.19
CA ARG A 154 -30.17 7.04 -27.80
C ARG A 154 -31.21 7.46 -28.82
N LEU A 155 -31.76 8.65 -28.67
CA LEU A 155 -32.65 9.28 -29.62
C LEU A 155 -31.86 10.28 -30.46
N VAL A 156 -32.04 10.27 -31.77
CA VAL A 156 -31.30 11.14 -32.70
C VAL A 156 -32.23 11.65 -33.77
N SER A 157 -32.21 12.95 -34.04
CA SER A 157 -32.96 13.54 -35.13
C SER A 157 -32.27 13.39 -36.49
N ARG A 158 -32.95 13.78 -37.56
CA ARG A 158 -32.27 14.03 -38.84
C ARG A 158 -31.23 15.15 -38.71
N SER A 159 -30.35 15.25 -39.70
CA SER A 159 -29.32 16.29 -39.76
C SER A 159 -29.81 17.47 -40.59
N TRP A 160 -29.55 18.69 -40.12
CA TRP A 160 -29.87 19.95 -40.79
C TRP A 160 -28.62 20.77 -41.06
N ARG A 161 -28.64 21.63 -42.08
CA ARG A 161 -27.51 22.53 -42.40
C ARG A 161 -27.44 23.77 -41.51
N SER A 162 -28.54 24.10 -40.83
CA SER A 162 -28.66 25.23 -39.90
C SER A 162 -29.05 24.72 -38.51
N PRO A 163 -28.60 25.37 -37.42
CA PRO A 163 -28.99 25.02 -36.05
C PRO A 163 -30.45 25.38 -35.75
N ALA A 164 -31.02 26.41 -36.38
CA ALA A 164 -32.38 26.88 -36.12
C ALA A 164 -33.47 25.79 -36.17
N PRO A 165 -33.54 24.91 -37.20
CA PRO A 165 -34.51 23.82 -37.23
C PRO A 165 -34.22 22.67 -36.25
N ALA A 166 -33.00 22.57 -35.73
CA ALA A 166 -32.60 21.54 -34.79
C ALA A 166 -32.92 21.92 -33.33
N GLU A 167 -33.06 23.22 -33.05
CA GLU A 167 -33.21 23.76 -31.71
C GLU A 167 -34.54 23.39 -31.04
N PRO A 168 -35.72 23.48 -31.71
CA PRO A 168 -36.98 23.01 -31.11
C PRO A 168 -36.94 21.51 -30.80
N VAL A 169 -36.29 20.72 -31.66
CA VAL A 169 -36.11 19.28 -31.43
C VAL A 169 -35.18 19.04 -30.23
N ARG A 170 -34.13 19.85 -30.07
CA ARG A 170 -33.24 19.80 -28.90
C ARG A 170 -34.01 20.05 -27.61
N GLN A 171 -34.87 21.07 -27.57
CA GLN A 171 -35.68 21.41 -26.41
C GLN A 171 -36.66 20.27 -26.05
N CYS A 172 -37.36 19.73 -27.06
CA CYS A 172 -38.23 18.57 -26.89
C CYS A 172 -37.48 17.34 -26.32
N LEU A 173 -36.31 17.03 -26.89
CA LEU A 173 -35.46 15.93 -26.40
C LEU A 173 -34.92 16.18 -24.99
N GLN A 174 -34.68 17.44 -24.62
CA GLN A 174 -34.24 17.79 -23.27
C GLN A 174 -35.38 17.63 -22.26
N ALA A 175 -36.59 18.10 -22.57
CA ALA A 175 -37.77 17.92 -21.74
C ALA A 175 -38.09 16.43 -21.52
N LEU A 176 -38.01 15.63 -22.59
CA LEU A 176 -38.17 14.18 -22.50
C LEU A 176 -37.12 13.53 -21.60
N ARG A 177 -35.86 14.00 -21.66
CA ARG A 177 -34.79 13.51 -20.79
C ARG A 177 -35.07 13.84 -19.33
N GLU A 178 -35.48 15.06 -19.04
CA GLU A 178 -35.75 15.52 -17.68
C GLU A 178 -36.87 14.68 -17.05
N LEU A 179 -37.97 14.46 -17.80
CA LEU A 179 -39.07 13.58 -17.39
C LEU A 179 -38.59 12.15 -17.09
N LEU A 180 -37.85 11.54 -18.01
CA LEU A 180 -37.46 10.13 -17.91
C LEU A 180 -36.22 9.88 -17.04
N SER A 181 -35.49 10.92 -16.66
CA SER A 181 -34.28 10.78 -15.83
C SER A 181 -34.59 10.29 -14.41
N GLN A 182 -35.78 10.62 -13.91
CA GLN A 182 -36.27 10.15 -12.60
C GLN A 182 -36.61 8.65 -12.63
N ASP A 183 -36.95 8.14 -13.80
CA ASP A 183 -37.38 6.77 -14.04
C ASP A 183 -36.24 5.82 -14.42
N LEU A 184 -35.00 6.32 -14.45
CA LEU A 184 -33.82 5.53 -14.83
C LEU A 184 -33.56 4.33 -13.90
N HIS A 185 -34.11 4.37 -12.68
CA HIS A 185 -33.97 3.32 -11.68
C HIS A 185 -35.06 2.24 -11.76
N LYS A 186 -36.11 2.45 -12.58
CA LYS A 186 -37.19 1.50 -12.80
C LYS A 186 -36.68 0.26 -13.55
N LEU A 187 -37.50 -0.79 -13.55
CA LEU A 187 -37.22 -1.97 -14.37
C LEU A 187 -37.20 -1.58 -15.87
N PRO A 188 -36.38 -2.25 -16.71
CA PRO A 188 -36.27 -1.91 -18.12
C PRO A 188 -37.60 -1.90 -18.88
N ASP A 189 -38.52 -2.81 -18.53
CA ASP A 189 -39.86 -2.89 -19.12
C ASP A 189 -40.75 -1.70 -18.74
N GLU A 190 -40.75 -1.33 -17.46
CA GLU A 190 -41.49 -0.15 -16.96
C GLU A 190 -40.97 1.13 -17.61
N PHE A 191 -39.65 1.27 -17.72
CA PHE A 191 -39.03 2.40 -18.42
C PHE A 191 -39.45 2.45 -19.90
N ALA A 192 -39.48 1.29 -20.57
CA ALA A 192 -39.90 1.22 -21.97
C ALA A 192 -41.36 1.68 -22.16
N GLN A 193 -42.27 1.28 -21.28
CA GLN A 193 -43.66 1.72 -21.29
C GLN A 193 -43.76 3.23 -21.06
N THR A 194 -43.12 3.74 -20.00
CA THR A 194 -43.15 5.18 -19.72
C THR A 194 -42.53 6.00 -20.86
N PHE A 195 -41.48 5.49 -21.50
CA PHE A 195 -40.89 6.13 -22.68
C PHE A 195 -41.90 6.20 -23.84
N ALA A 196 -42.60 5.10 -24.13
CA ALA A 196 -43.57 5.02 -25.21
C ALA A 196 -44.74 5.99 -25.03
N GLU A 197 -45.17 6.23 -23.79
CA GLU A 197 -46.23 7.19 -23.45
C GLU A 197 -45.74 8.64 -23.45
N ALA A 198 -44.54 8.88 -22.91
CA ALA A 198 -43.98 10.22 -22.76
C ALA A 198 -43.58 10.85 -24.09
N LEU A 199 -42.99 10.08 -25.00
CA LEU A 199 -42.50 10.58 -26.29
C LEU A 199 -43.57 11.30 -27.12
N PRO A 200 -44.74 10.70 -27.44
CA PRO A 200 -45.77 11.37 -28.22
C PRO A 200 -46.33 12.59 -27.50
N ARG A 201 -46.49 12.55 -26.18
CA ARG A 201 -46.98 13.68 -25.37
C ARG A 201 -46.04 14.88 -25.46
N VAL A 202 -44.74 14.68 -25.20
CA VAL A 202 -43.74 15.77 -25.22
C VAL A 202 -43.54 16.31 -26.65
N LEU A 203 -43.67 15.47 -27.67
CA LEU A 203 -43.66 15.92 -29.06
C LEU A 203 -44.86 16.83 -29.38
N ALA A 204 -46.05 16.45 -28.94
CA ALA A 204 -47.27 17.24 -29.15
C ALA A 204 -47.18 18.62 -28.45
N GLU A 205 -46.66 18.67 -27.22
CA GLU A 205 -46.43 19.92 -26.47
C GLU A 205 -45.52 20.90 -27.22
N HIS A 206 -44.59 20.40 -28.02
CA HIS A 206 -43.66 21.21 -28.82
C HIS A 206 -44.11 21.39 -30.28
N GLY A 207 -45.31 20.92 -30.65
CA GLY A 207 -45.83 21.00 -32.03
C GLY A 207 -44.99 20.19 -33.04
N LEU A 208 -44.33 19.12 -32.59
CA LEU A 208 -43.45 18.29 -33.41
C LEU A 208 -44.07 16.92 -33.68
N THR A 209 -43.64 16.29 -34.78
CA THR A 209 -43.95 14.90 -35.09
C THR A 209 -42.67 14.09 -35.26
N CYS A 210 -42.72 12.78 -34.98
CA CYS A 210 -41.59 11.88 -35.20
C CYS A 210 -41.06 11.96 -36.65
N ALA A 211 -41.96 11.97 -37.63
CA ALA A 211 -41.63 12.09 -39.05
C ALA A 211 -41.02 13.46 -39.39
N GLY A 212 -41.61 14.56 -38.89
CA GLY A 212 -41.13 15.92 -39.15
C GLY A 212 -39.75 16.20 -38.57
N ALA A 213 -39.46 15.67 -37.39
CA ALA A 213 -38.15 15.74 -36.76
C ALA A 213 -37.16 14.67 -37.27
N GLY A 214 -37.65 13.70 -38.06
CA GLY A 214 -36.87 12.57 -38.56
C GLY A 214 -36.21 11.78 -37.43
N LEU A 215 -36.95 11.55 -36.34
CA LEU A 215 -36.44 10.93 -35.13
C LEU A 215 -36.14 9.45 -35.36
N ARG A 216 -34.97 9.04 -34.87
CA ARG A 216 -34.48 7.68 -34.91
C ARG A 216 -34.03 7.27 -33.52
N LEU A 217 -34.52 6.13 -33.08
CA LEU A 217 -34.06 5.48 -31.87
C LEU A 217 -32.86 4.58 -32.21
N TYR A 218 -31.84 4.59 -31.35
CA TYR A 218 -30.67 3.74 -31.43
C TYR A 218 -30.47 3.08 -30.08
N ILE A 219 -30.30 1.77 -30.09
CA ILE A 219 -29.87 1.03 -28.90
C ILE A 219 -28.40 0.76 -29.05
N SER A 220 -27.60 1.25 -28.12
CA SER A 220 -26.14 1.29 -28.22
C SER A 220 -25.48 0.51 -27.10
N PHE A 221 -24.80 -0.59 -27.44
CA PHE A 221 -23.90 -1.24 -26.51
C PHE A 221 -22.46 -0.82 -26.80
N LYS A 222 -21.79 -0.25 -25.80
CA LYS A 222 -20.35 0.00 -25.82
C LYS A 222 -19.70 -0.81 -24.70
N PRO A 223 -18.92 -1.86 -25.00
CA PRO A 223 -18.13 -2.53 -23.99
C PRO A 223 -17.14 -1.53 -23.39
N LYS A 224 -16.94 -1.58 -22.06
CA LYS A 224 -15.97 -0.74 -21.35
C LYS A 224 -14.55 -0.83 -21.93
N CYS A 225 -14.23 -1.93 -22.62
CA CYS A 225 -12.90 -2.29 -23.09
C CYS A 225 -12.62 -1.91 -24.55
N SER A 226 -13.52 -1.22 -25.27
CA SER A 226 -13.30 -0.91 -26.69
C SER A 226 -13.35 0.58 -27.02
N SER A 227 -12.37 1.04 -27.80
CA SER A 227 -12.36 2.31 -28.53
C SER A 227 -13.10 2.22 -29.88
N GLU A 228 -13.67 1.07 -30.19
CA GLU A 228 -14.23 0.65 -31.49
C GLU A 228 -15.77 0.54 -31.44
N PRO A 229 -16.47 0.28 -32.57
CA PRO A 229 -17.73 0.93 -32.90
C PRO A 229 -18.87 0.56 -31.96
N ILE A 230 -19.71 1.56 -31.69
CA ILE A 230 -20.99 1.39 -31.01
C ILE A 230 -21.84 0.43 -31.85
N LEU A 231 -22.21 -0.70 -31.26
CA LEU A 231 -23.18 -1.59 -31.87
C LEU A 231 -24.55 -0.94 -31.71
N SER A 232 -25.07 -0.40 -32.81
CA SER A 232 -26.38 0.23 -32.81
C SER A 232 -27.13 0.01 -34.10
N ARG A 233 -28.45 -0.10 -33.98
CA ARG A 233 -29.37 -0.13 -35.09
C ARG A 233 -30.30 1.08 -34.98
N PRO A 234 -30.54 1.83 -36.08
CA PRO A 234 -31.59 2.83 -36.12
C PRO A 234 -32.97 2.17 -36.22
N TYR A 235 -33.91 2.64 -35.42
CA TYR A 235 -35.35 2.39 -35.50
C TYR A 235 -36.02 3.71 -35.86
N ASP A 236 -36.77 3.73 -36.96
CA ASP A 236 -37.46 4.93 -37.42
C ASP A 236 -38.73 5.14 -36.59
N LEU A 237 -38.81 6.26 -35.86
CA LEU A 237 -39.95 6.53 -34.97
C LEU A 237 -41.19 6.98 -35.72
N ALA A 238 -41.08 7.29 -37.02
CA ALA A 238 -42.26 7.48 -37.86
C ALA A 238 -43.08 6.18 -38.00
N LYS A 239 -42.49 5.04 -37.64
CA LYS A 239 -43.13 3.72 -37.67
C LYS A 239 -43.31 3.24 -36.24
N GLU A 240 -44.52 3.35 -35.70
CA GLU A 240 -44.87 2.94 -34.33
C GLU A 240 -44.39 1.51 -34.01
N MET A 241 -44.58 0.58 -34.95
CA MET A 241 -44.06 -0.79 -34.83
C MET A 241 -42.54 -0.88 -34.64
N GLU A 242 -41.75 0.02 -35.23
CA GLU A 242 -40.29 0.05 -35.06
C GLU A 242 -39.89 0.65 -33.71
N LEU A 243 -40.67 1.58 -33.15
CA LEU A 243 -40.49 2.06 -31.78
C LEU A 243 -40.64 0.91 -30.79
N HIS A 244 -41.75 0.16 -30.85
CA HIS A 244 -41.99 -0.97 -29.94
C HIS A 244 -40.92 -2.05 -30.05
N ARG A 245 -40.45 -2.37 -31.26
CA ARG A 245 -39.32 -3.30 -31.45
C ARG A 245 -38.02 -2.79 -30.82
N GLY A 246 -37.73 -1.51 -30.98
CA GLY A 246 -36.56 -0.90 -30.34
C GLY A 246 -36.65 -0.92 -28.82
N LEU A 247 -37.83 -0.65 -28.26
CA LEU A 247 -38.04 -0.67 -26.82
C LEU A 247 -38.00 -2.10 -26.25
N ALA A 248 -38.56 -3.09 -26.94
CA ALA A 248 -38.46 -4.50 -26.56
C ALA A 248 -36.99 -4.97 -26.54
N ALA A 249 -36.23 -4.63 -27.58
CA ALA A 249 -34.79 -4.93 -27.61
C ALA A 249 -34.04 -4.21 -26.47
N PHE A 250 -34.41 -2.98 -26.12
CA PHE A 250 -33.84 -2.26 -24.97
C PHE A 250 -34.12 -2.99 -23.65
N ALA A 251 -35.35 -3.47 -23.46
CA ALA A 251 -35.76 -4.14 -22.24
C ALA A 251 -35.06 -5.51 -22.08
N ALA A 252 -35.03 -6.31 -23.15
CA ALA A 252 -34.31 -7.60 -23.18
C ALA A 252 -32.82 -7.44 -22.83
N LEU A 253 -32.17 -6.41 -23.40
CA LEU A 253 -30.78 -6.09 -23.08
C LEU A 253 -30.60 -5.58 -21.64
N GLY A 254 -31.58 -4.87 -21.10
CA GLY A 254 -31.59 -4.41 -19.70
C GLY A 254 -31.66 -5.59 -18.73
N ALA A 255 -32.57 -6.52 -18.96
CA ALA A 255 -32.76 -7.74 -18.17
C ALA A 255 -31.51 -8.64 -18.20
N ALA A 256 -30.89 -8.81 -19.37
CA ALA A 256 -29.64 -9.57 -19.46
C ALA A 256 -28.48 -8.89 -18.73
N LYS A 257 -28.44 -7.55 -18.71
CA LYS A 257 -27.39 -6.83 -17.99
C LYS A 257 -27.59 -6.88 -16.48
N SER A 258 -28.83 -6.81 -15.99
CA SER A 258 -29.13 -6.93 -14.56
C SER A 258 -28.83 -8.33 -14.04
N SER A 259 -29.17 -9.38 -14.81
CA SER A 259 -28.89 -10.78 -14.45
C SER A 259 -27.39 -11.11 -14.45
N LEU A 260 -26.61 -10.52 -15.36
CA LEU A 260 -25.16 -10.74 -15.44
C LEU A 260 -24.33 -9.86 -14.48
N GLY A 261 -24.97 -8.92 -13.78
CA GLY A 261 -24.33 -8.02 -12.81
C GLY A 261 -23.36 -6.99 -13.41
N ARG A 262 -22.65 -6.24 -12.55
CA ARG A 262 -21.75 -5.13 -12.96
C ARG A 262 -20.51 -5.57 -13.76
N SER A 263 -20.27 -6.88 -13.84
CA SER A 263 -19.08 -7.52 -14.41
C SER A 263 -19.43 -8.47 -15.57
N ALA A 264 -20.61 -8.33 -16.16
CA ALA A 264 -21.00 -9.10 -17.34
C ALA A 264 -19.92 -9.03 -18.43
N SER A 265 -19.26 -10.16 -18.71
CA SER A 265 -18.33 -10.26 -19.82
C SER A 265 -19.09 -10.14 -21.14
N TRP A 266 -18.49 -9.51 -22.14
CA TRP A 266 -19.10 -9.37 -23.46
C TRP A 266 -19.53 -10.74 -24.00
N SER A 267 -18.72 -11.78 -23.77
CA SER A 267 -19.05 -13.17 -24.10
C SER A 267 -20.41 -13.66 -23.61
N ARG A 268 -20.87 -13.25 -22.41
CA ARG A 268 -22.17 -13.67 -21.86
C ARG A 268 -23.34 -12.80 -22.33
N PHE A 269 -23.05 -11.57 -22.74
CA PHE A 269 -24.04 -10.60 -23.23
C PHE A 269 -24.23 -10.66 -24.74
N ARG A 270 -23.24 -11.24 -25.45
CA ARG A 270 -23.15 -11.32 -26.90
C ARG A 270 -24.38 -11.96 -27.52
N ASP A 271 -24.84 -13.08 -26.99
CA ASP A 271 -25.91 -13.87 -27.62
C ASP A 271 -27.25 -13.16 -27.49
N VAL A 272 -27.56 -12.62 -26.31
CA VAL A 272 -28.77 -11.79 -26.10
C VAL A 272 -28.74 -10.54 -26.99
N PHE A 273 -27.56 -9.91 -27.15
CA PHE A 273 -27.42 -8.78 -28.06
C PHE A 273 -27.62 -9.19 -29.53
N ALA A 274 -27.06 -10.34 -29.94
CA ALA A 274 -27.22 -10.84 -31.29
C ALA A 274 -28.68 -11.16 -31.61
N GLU A 275 -29.39 -11.78 -30.67
CA GLU A 275 -30.81 -12.13 -30.77
C GLU A 275 -31.67 -10.87 -30.88
N ALA A 276 -31.57 -9.95 -29.92
CA ALA A 276 -32.36 -8.71 -29.89
C ALA A 276 -32.17 -7.85 -31.16
N ILE A 277 -30.97 -7.82 -31.73
CA ILE A 277 -30.69 -7.07 -32.97
C ILE A 277 -31.12 -7.85 -34.22
N THR A 278 -31.09 -9.19 -34.20
CA THR A 278 -31.56 -10.01 -35.32
C THR A 278 -33.09 -9.95 -35.45
N GLU A 279 -33.81 -10.04 -34.32
CA GLU A 279 -35.27 -9.86 -34.27
C GLU A 279 -35.69 -8.47 -34.78
N ALA A 280 -34.83 -7.47 -34.55
CA ALA A 280 -34.96 -6.12 -35.09
C ALA A 280 -34.55 -5.96 -36.57
N LYS A 281 -34.54 -7.04 -37.37
CA LYS A 281 -34.20 -7.07 -38.81
C LYS A 281 -32.77 -6.62 -39.13
N GLY A 282 -31.81 -6.79 -38.22
CA GLY A 282 -30.39 -6.63 -38.53
C GLY A 282 -29.96 -7.60 -39.64
N THR A 283 -29.16 -7.14 -40.61
CA THR A 283 -28.58 -8.09 -41.57
C THR A 283 -27.55 -8.97 -40.85
N LYS A 284 -27.71 -10.30 -40.96
CA LYS A 284 -26.80 -11.28 -40.33
C LYS A 284 -25.32 -10.97 -40.61
N LYS A 285 -25.00 -10.48 -41.82
CA LYS A 285 -23.64 -10.10 -42.24
C LYS A 285 -23.08 -8.90 -41.47
N GLN A 286 -23.88 -7.83 -41.26
CA GLN A 286 -23.43 -6.65 -40.53
C GLN A 286 -23.29 -6.94 -39.04
N LEU A 287 -24.22 -7.70 -38.48
CA LEU A 287 -24.16 -8.14 -37.08
C LEU A 287 -22.93 -9.01 -36.82
N LYS A 288 -22.67 -10.01 -37.68
CA LYS A 288 -21.48 -10.89 -37.58
C LYS A 288 -20.18 -10.08 -37.62
N ARG A 289 -20.05 -9.12 -38.53
CA ARG A 289 -18.87 -8.24 -38.61
C ARG A 289 -18.68 -7.43 -37.33
N ASN A 290 -19.76 -6.84 -36.84
CA ASN A 290 -19.77 -6.01 -35.65
C ASN A 290 -19.40 -6.79 -34.38
N ILE A 291 -19.97 -7.98 -34.20
CA ILE A 291 -19.62 -8.88 -33.10
C ILE A 291 -18.16 -9.29 -33.18
N ALA A 292 -17.66 -9.66 -34.36
CA ALA A 292 -16.26 -10.04 -34.55
C ALA A 292 -15.27 -8.91 -34.19
N ILE A 293 -15.64 -7.66 -34.47
CA ILE A 293 -14.83 -6.49 -34.06
C ILE A 293 -14.76 -6.39 -32.53
N VAL A 294 -15.89 -6.56 -31.84
CA VAL A 294 -15.93 -6.48 -30.37
C VAL A 294 -15.17 -7.66 -29.75
N ASP A 295 -15.33 -8.88 -30.28
CA ASP A 295 -14.57 -10.06 -29.83
C ASP A 295 -13.06 -9.82 -29.97
N ALA A 296 -12.62 -9.28 -31.11
CA ALA A 296 -11.21 -8.97 -31.34
C ALA A 296 -10.68 -7.93 -30.36
N ALA A 297 -11.48 -6.92 -30.00
CA ALA A 297 -11.13 -5.93 -29.00
C ALA A 297 -11.05 -6.54 -27.59
N GLU A 298 -11.98 -7.41 -27.21
CA GLU A 298 -11.97 -8.11 -25.92
C GLU A 298 -10.75 -9.02 -25.79
N HIS A 299 -10.44 -9.82 -26.82
CA HIS A 299 -9.26 -10.68 -26.84
C HIS A 299 -7.96 -9.87 -26.67
N LYS A 300 -7.85 -8.71 -27.33
CA LYS A 300 -6.71 -7.79 -27.15
C LYS A 300 -6.63 -7.25 -25.72
N SER A 301 -7.76 -6.85 -25.15
CA SER A 301 -7.83 -6.33 -23.76
C SER A 301 -7.40 -7.40 -22.75
N GLN A 302 -7.95 -8.61 -22.86
CA GLN A 302 -7.59 -9.74 -21.97
C GLN A 302 -6.11 -10.12 -22.12
N ALA A 303 -5.57 -10.13 -23.35
CA ALA A 303 -4.15 -10.39 -23.57
C ALA A 303 -3.26 -9.31 -22.92
N GLN A 304 -3.67 -8.04 -22.97
CA GLN A 304 -2.95 -6.95 -22.32
C GLN A 304 -2.99 -7.07 -20.79
N GLU A 305 -4.14 -7.45 -20.23
CA GLU A 305 -4.30 -7.66 -18.78
C GLU A 305 -3.45 -8.83 -18.28
N ARG A 306 -3.46 -9.97 -18.99
CA ARG A 306 -2.57 -11.11 -18.69
C ARG A 306 -1.09 -10.70 -18.73
N ARG A 307 -0.67 -9.89 -19.73
CA ARG A 307 0.70 -9.37 -19.78
C ARG A 307 1.04 -8.52 -18.55
N ARG A 308 0.11 -7.69 -18.07
CA ARG A 308 0.32 -6.89 -16.84
C ARG A 308 0.45 -7.78 -15.61
N GLN A 309 -0.39 -8.80 -15.47
CA GLN A 309 -0.32 -9.77 -14.37
C GLN A 309 1.04 -10.47 -14.33
N ILE A 310 1.51 -10.98 -15.48
CA ILE A 310 2.83 -11.62 -15.60
C ILE A 310 3.96 -10.66 -15.20
N VAL A 311 3.88 -9.38 -15.58
CA VAL A 311 4.88 -8.37 -15.18
C VAL A 311 4.87 -8.13 -13.67
N CYS A 312 3.68 -8.00 -13.07
CA CYS A 312 3.53 -7.85 -11.62
C CYS A 312 4.08 -9.06 -10.86
N GLU A 313 3.78 -10.28 -11.30
CA GLU A 313 4.31 -11.52 -10.72
C GLU A 313 5.84 -11.59 -10.82
N ARG A 314 6.41 -11.25 -11.98
CA ARG A 314 7.87 -11.18 -12.18
C ARG A 314 8.52 -10.15 -11.26
N MET A 315 7.89 -9.00 -11.05
CA MET A 315 8.36 -7.98 -10.12
C MET A 315 8.36 -8.49 -8.68
N LEU A 316 7.26 -9.12 -8.24
CA LEU A 316 7.14 -9.73 -6.92
C LEU A 316 8.21 -10.80 -6.68
N HIS A 317 8.44 -11.70 -7.63
CA HIS A 317 9.49 -12.71 -7.54
C HIS A 317 10.89 -12.09 -7.46
N LYS A 318 11.19 -11.06 -8.25
CA LYS A 318 12.47 -10.33 -8.18
C LYS A 318 12.66 -9.66 -6.82
N GLU A 319 11.61 -9.07 -6.25
CA GLU A 319 11.67 -8.48 -4.91
C GLU A 319 11.90 -9.52 -3.82
N GLN A 320 11.21 -10.66 -3.87
CA GLN A 320 11.40 -11.78 -2.95
C GLN A 320 12.85 -12.31 -3.01
N ALA A 321 13.37 -12.55 -4.22
CA ALA A 321 14.76 -12.98 -4.42
C ALA A 321 15.77 -11.94 -3.89
N ARG A 322 15.51 -10.65 -4.09
CA ARG A 322 16.33 -9.57 -3.53
C ARG A 322 16.31 -9.56 -2.00
N LYS A 323 15.13 -9.72 -1.38
CA LYS A 323 14.98 -9.82 0.08
C LYS A 323 15.74 -11.03 0.63
N GLN A 324 15.64 -12.19 -0.01
CA GLN A 324 16.36 -13.40 0.39
C GLN A 324 17.87 -13.21 0.30
N ARG A 325 18.39 -12.66 -0.81
CA ARG A 325 19.81 -12.32 -0.95
C ARG A 325 20.28 -11.30 0.10
N GLN A 326 19.44 -10.33 0.47
CA GLN A 326 19.75 -9.40 1.56
C GLN A 326 19.83 -10.11 2.92
N LEU A 327 18.91 -11.03 3.21
CA LEU A 327 18.94 -11.84 4.43
C LEU A 327 20.18 -12.74 4.48
N GLU A 328 20.56 -13.39 3.38
CA GLU A 328 21.78 -14.17 3.26
C GLU A 328 23.03 -13.30 3.50
N ARG A 329 23.09 -12.11 2.88
CA ARG A 329 24.18 -11.15 3.13
C ARG A 329 24.22 -10.67 4.59
N GLN A 330 23.08 -10.47 5.23
CA GLN A 330 23.03 -10.11 6.66
C GLN A 330 23.47 -11.28 7.55
N ARG A 331 23.09 -12.52 7.24
CA ARG A 331 23.57 -13.72 7.94
C ARG A 331 25.08 -13.87 7.80
N ALA A 332 25.63 -13.70 6.59
CA ALA A 332 27.07 -13.73 6.35
C ALA A 332 27.81 -12.60 7.12
N LYS A 333 27.25 -11.38 7.15
CA LYS A 333 27.80 -10.26 7.93
C LYS A 333 27.69 -10.43 9.45
N ARG A 334 26.84 -11.33 9.95
CA ARG A 334 26.71 -11.68 11.38
C ARG A 334 27.62 -12.85 11.80
N GLN A 335 28.36 -13.47 10.87
CA GLN A 335 29.37 -14.49 11.17
C GLN A 335 30.84 -14.02 11.35
N PRO A 336 31.22 -12.73 11.49
CA PRO A 336 32.64 -12.38 11.64
C PRO A 336 33.18 -12.66 13.05
N GLU A 337 32.36 -13.04 14.02
CA GLU A 337 32.83 -13.30 15.39
C GLU A 337 33.55 -14.66 15.55
N PHE A 338 33.30 -15.61 14.65
CA PHE A 338 33.93 -16.94 14.70
C PHE A 338 35.13 -17.13 13.76
N THR A 339 35.43 -16.18 12.87
CA THR A 339 36.55 -16.35 11.92
C THR A 339 37.91 -15.96 12.50
N ARG A 340 37.96 -15.20 13.60
CA ARG A 340 39.21 -14.83 14.31
C ARG A 340 38.98 -14.71 15.83
N PRO A 341 38.82 -15.83 16.55
CA PRO A 341 38.46 -15.83 17.97
C PRO A 341 39.46 -15.05 18.84
N GLU A 342 40.75 -15.07 18.50
CA GLU A 342 41.78 -14.30 19.20
C GLU A 342 41.54 -12.77 19.16
N ARG A 343 41.01 -12.24 18.06
CA ARG A 343 40.69 -10.80 17.96
C ARG A 343 39.49 -10.43 18.83
N ALA A 344 38.50 -11.31 18.93
CA ALA A 344 37.35 -11.13 19.81
C ALA A 344 37.79 -11.17 21.28
N VAL A 345 38.64 -12.13 21.65
CA VAL A 345 39.25 -12.24 23.00
C VAL A 345 40.02 -10.96 23.36
N ARG A 346 40.89 -10.45 22.47
CA ARG A 346 41.62 -9.18 22.70
C ARG A 346 40.69 -7.98 22.91
N ARG A 347 39.60 -7.88 22.15
CA ARG A 347 38.62 -6.79 22.29
C ARG A 347 37.89 -6.84 23.62
N LEU A 348 37.45 -8.02 24.03
CA LEU A 348 36.76 -8.21 25.31
C LEU A 348 37.71 -7.98 26.49
N LEU A 349 38.97 -8.41 26.41
CA LEU A 349 39.99 -8.13 27.43
C LEU A 349 40.27 -6.63 27.61
N ARG A 350 40.39 -5.88 26.51
CA ARG A 350 40.55 -4.40 26.58
C ARG A 350 39.35 -3.73 27.26
N ARG A 351 38.15 -4.20 26.95
CA ARG A 351 36.90 -3.70 27.56
C ARG A 351 36.81 -4.05 29.04
N TRP A 352 37.21 -5.27 29.42
CA TRP A 352 37.30 -5.68 30.81
C TRP A 352 38.32 -4.83 31.59
N ALA A 353 39.55 -4.67 31.07
CA ALA A 353 40.57 -3.84 31.71
C ALA A 353 40.10 -2.39 31.95
N THR A 354 39.39 -1.82 30.97
CA THR A 354 38.83 -0.46 31.08
C THR A 354 37.74 -0.37 32.16
N LEU A 355 36.85 -1.36 32.22
CA LEU A 355 35.79 -1.41 33.22
C LEU A 355 36.32 -1.67 34.63
N ASP A 356 37.33 -2.53 34.76
CA ASP A 356 37.95 -2.85 36.04
C ASP A 356 38.74 -1.66 36.58
N ALA A 357 39.49 -0.95 35.73
CA ALA A 357 40.14 0.32 36.11
C ALA A 357 39.14 1.42 36.50
N ALA A 358 37.95 1.45 35.89
CA ALA A 358 36.87 2.35 36.29
C ALA A 358 36.26 1.95 37.65
N ARG A 359 36.09 0.63 37.89
CA ARG A 359 35.61 0.06 39.15
C ARG A 359 36.59 0.30 40.29
N CYS A 360 37.88 0.08 40.11
CA CYS A 360 38.91 0.32 41.13
C CYS A 360 38.96 1.80 41.54
N ARG A 361 39.00 2.73 40.57
CA ARG A 361 38.90 4.18 40.84
C ARG A 361 37.63 4.55 41.58
N MET A 362 36.54 3.83 41.35
CA MET A 362 35.29 4.05 42.06
C MET A 362 35.35 3.55 43.51
N MET A 363 35.93 2.38 43.75
CA MET A 363 36.15 1.85 45.10
C MET A 363 37.08 2.74 45.92
N GLU A 364 38.19 3.21 45.33
CA GLU A 364 39.12 4.16 45.97
C GLU A 364 38.42 5.46 46.39
N ARG A 365 37.53 5.99 45.54
CA ARG A 365 36.71 7.18 45.87
C ARG A 365 35.72 6.91 47.00
N ILE A 366 35.16 5.70 47.08
CA ILE A 366 34.25 5.31 48.17
C ILE A 366 35.05 5.18 49.47
N ALA A 367 36.18 4.48 49.45
CA ALA A 367 37.06 4.28 50.60
C ALA A 367 37.65 5.60 51.13
N SER A 368 38.12 6.49 50.24
CA SER A 368 38.66 7.80 50.62
C SER A 368 37.60 8.69 51.29
N LYS A 369 36.35 8.61 50.83
CA LYS A 369 35.23 9.34 51.45
C LYS A 369 34.86 8.76 52.81
N ALA A 370 34.88 7.43 52.97
CA ALA A 370 34.64 6.77 54.24
C ALA A 370 35.73 7.10 55.29
N GLY A 371 36.99 7.16 54.87
CA GLY A 371 38.10 7.60 55.74
C GLY A 371 38.03 9.08 56.13
N ALA A 372 37.56 9.95 55.22
CA ALA A 372 37.35 11.37 55.50
C ALA A 372 36.18 11.63 56.46
N THR A 373 35.12 10.80 56.43
CA THR A 373 34.02 10.87 57.41
C THR A 373 34.48 10.42 58.79
N MET A 374 35.23 9.31 58.91
CA MET A 374 35.75 8.87 60.23
C MET A 374 36.73 9.84 60.88
N ARG A 375 37.56 10.56 60.10
CA ARG A 375 38.42 11.61 60.64
C ARG A 375 37.62 12.84 61.13
N ARG A 376 36.49 13.15 60.50
CA ARG A 376 35.61 14.25 60.95
C ARG A 376 34.84 13.91 62.22
N ASP A 377 34.39 12.66 62.36
CA ASP A 377 33.66 12.23 63.56
C ASP A 377 34.59 12.19 64.79
N ARG A 378 35.85 11.74 64.62
CA ARG A 378 36.86 11.81 65.70
C ARG A 378 37.20 13.23 66.17
N THR A 379 37.17 14.22 65.28
CA THR A 379 37.37 15.63 65.66
C THR A 379 36.13 16.29 66.27
N ARG A 380 34.97 15.63 66.24
CA ARG A 380 33.71 16.17 66.78
C ARG A 380 33.45 15.69 68.21
N ASP A 381 33.91 14.49 68.55
CA ASP A 381 33.85 13.92 69.91
C ASP A 381 34.98 14.38 70.85
N SER A 382 35.87 15.25 70.38
CA SER A 382 36.95 15.86 71.18
C SER A 382 36.76 17.37 71.40
N SER A 383 35.51 17.83 71.45
CA SER A 383 35.16 19.18 71.89
C SER A 383 34.70 19.13 73.34
N PRO A 384 35.46 19.65 74.32
CA PRO A 384 35.09 19.64 75.73
C PRO A 384 33.92 20.61 75.99
N GLU A 385 33.09 20.23 76.96
CA GLU A 385 32.01 21.01 77.55
C GLU A 385 32.45 22.45 77.89
N ALA A 386 31.60 23.40 77.52
CA ALA A 386 31.54 24.72 78.10
C ALA A 386 30.06 25.07 78.34
N ALA A 387 29.51 24.46 79.37
CA ALA A 387 28.56 25.04 80.33
C ALA A 387 28.34 24.01 81.44
#